data_AF-A0A248UN04-F1
#
_entry.id   AF-A0A248UN04-F1
#
_cell.length_a   1.000
_cell.length_b   1.000
_cell.length_c   1.000
_cell.angle_alpha   90.00
_cell.angle_beta   90.00
_cell.angle_gamma   90.00
#
_symmetry.space_group_name_H-M   'P 1'
#
loop_
_entity.id
_entity.type
_entity.pdbx_description
1 polymer ?
#
loop_
_entity_poly.entity_id
_entity_poly.type
_entity_poly.pdbx_seq_one_letter_code
_entity_poly.pdbx_strand_id
1 'polypeptide(L)' 'MHFCPNCGSTVYWLPEAAPSVIGVAVGSFADPAFNTPSLSVFEQSKHEWVLLDETMKHFPRLPDSE' A
#
# COMPACT_ATOMS: atom_id res chain seq x y z
N MET A 1 -1.68 12.90 1.15
CA MET A 1 -2.44 11.78 1.75
C MET A 1 -3.71 12.33 2.38
N HIS A 2 -4.80 11.58 2.36
CA HIS A 2 -6.09 11.98 2.93
C HIS A 2 -6.52 10.99 4.01
N PHE A 3 -6.88 11.51 5.18
CA PHE A 3 -7.15 10.72 6.38
C PHE A 3 -8.59 10.96 6.87
N CYS A 4 -9.18 9.96 7.52
CA CYS A 4 -10.44 10.12 8.24
C CYS A 4 -10.22 10.97 9.50
N PRO A 5 -10.93 12.10 9.69
CA PRO A 5 -10.72 12.97 10.84
C PRO A 5 -11.18 12.36 12.17
N ASN A 6 -12.02 11.31 12.14
CA ASN A 6 -12.55 10.68 13.36
C ASN A 6 -11.63 9.59 13.92
N CYS A 7 -10.96 8.81 13.06
CA CYS A 7 -10.14 7.67 13.48
C CYS A 7 -8.67 7.72 13.01
N GLY A 8 -8.29 8.68 12.17
CA GLY A 8 -6.91 8.85 11.68
C GLY A 8 -6.49 7.89 10.57
N SER A 9 -7.34 6.96 10.15
CA SER A 9 -7.02 6.01 9.07
C SER A 9 -6.74 6.72 7.75
N THR A 10 -5.68 6.30 7.03
CA THR A 10 -5.42 6.73 5.65
C THR A 10 -6.47 6.13 4.72
N VAL A 11 -7.27 6.96 4.06
CA VAL A 11 -8.36 6.49 3.17
C VAL A 11 -7.90 6.45 1.73
N TYR A 12 -7.19 7.48 1.26
CA TYR A 12 -6.63 7.53 -0.09
C TYR A 12 -5.45 8.49 -0.21
N TRP A 13 -4.73 8.41 -1.32
CA TRP A 13 -3.64 9.32 -1.68
C TRP A 13 -3.62 9.61 -3.17
N LEU A 14 -3.13 10.80 -3.51
CA LEU A 14 -2.90 11.28 -4.86
C LEU A 14 -1.37 11.29 -5.07
N PRO A 15 -0.79 10.28 -5.72
CA PRO A 15 0.65 10.22 -5.93
C PRO A 15 1.11 11.31 -6.90
N GLU A 16 2.04 12.16 -6.46
CA GLU A 16 2.61 13.22 -7.30
C GLU A 16 3.30 12.67 -8.56
N ALA A 17 3.92 11.48 -8.45
CA ALA A 17 4.55 10.79 -9.56
C ALA A 17 3.56 10.21 -10.59
N ALA A 18 2.26 10.11 -10.24
CA ALA A 18 1.22 9.61 -11.14
C ALA A 18 -0.10 10.39 -10.93
N PRO A 19 -0.19 11.65 -11.39
CA PRO A 19 -1.32 12.55 -11.10
C PRO A 19 -2.69 12.07 -11.62
N SER A 20 -2.70 11.13 -12.58
CA SER A 20 -3.91 10.50 -13.13
C SER A 20 -4.43 9.33 -12.30
N VAL A 21 -3.71 8.93 -11.24
CA VAL A 21 -4.03 7.77 -10.40
C VAL A 21 -4.49 8.23 -9.02
N ILE A 22 -5.39 7.46 -8.41
CA ILE A 22 -5.75 7.57 -7.00
C ILE A 22 -5.45 6.23 -6.34
N GLY A 23 -4.65 6.24 -5.28
CA GLY A 23 -4.46 5.07 -4.43
C GLY A 23 -5.51 5.06 -3.33
N VAL A 24 -6.26 3.96 -3.18
CA VAL A 24 -7.31 3.83 -2.16
C VAL A 24 -6.94 2.69 -1.22
N ALA A 25 -7.06 2.93 0.09
CA ALA A 25 -6.74 1.92 1.09
C ALA A 25 -7.82 0.83 1.14
N VAL A 26 -7.50 -0.36 0.63
CA VAL A 26 -8.43 -1.51 0.59
C VAL A 26 -8.97 -1.87 1.99
N GLY A 27 -8.16 -1.75 3.04
CA GLY A 27 -8.60 -2.01 4.42
C GLY A 27 -9.69 -1.06 4.95
N SER A 28 -10.05 0.00 4.21
CA SER A 28 -11.18 0.87 4.55
C SER A 28 -12.53 0.32 4.06
N PHE A 29 -12.53 -0.73 3.24
CA PHE A 29 -13.75 -1.41 2.78
C PHE A 29 -14.02 -2.64 3.64
N ALA A 30 -15.30 -2.91 3.89
CA ALA A 30 -15.75 -4.11 4.61
C ALA A 30 -16.04 -5.30 3.68
N ASP A 31 -15.42 -5.33 2.49
CA ASP A 31 -15.59 -6.39 1.50
C ASP A 31 -14.44 -7.40 1.61
N PRO A 32 -14.70 -8.67 1.96
CA PRO A 32 -13.66 -9.70 2.04
C PRO A 32 -13.22 -10.24 0.67
N ALA A 33 -13.88 -9.87 -0.43
CA ALA A 33 -13.60 -10.40 -1.76
C ALA A 33 -12.41 -9.74 -2.47
N PHE A 34 -11.78 -8.72 -1.88
CA PHE A 34 -10.58 -8.13 -2.45
C PHE A 34 -9.43 -9.15 -2.55
N ASN A 35 -8.70 -9.09 -3.67
CA ASN A 35 -7.52 -9.90 -3.87
C ASN A 35 -6.43 -9.55 -2.85
N THR A 36 -5.58 -10.53 -2.55
CA THR A 36 -4.37 -10.31 -1.76
C THR A 36 -3.44 -9.31 -2.45
N PRO A 37 -2.60 -8.57 -1.69
CA PRO A 37 -1.61 -7.69 -2.30
C PRO A 37 -0.68 -8.47 -3.22
N SER A 38 -0.36 -7.91 -4.38
CA SER A 38 0.59 -8.51 -5.33
C SER A 38 2.03 -8.00 -5.15
N LEU A 39 2.21 -6.97 -4.33
CA LEU A 39 3.42 -6.16 -4.24
C LEU A 39 3.62 -5.66 -2.81
N SER A 40 4.86 -5.70 -2.35
CA SER A 40 5.31 -5.02 -1.15
C SER A 40 6.58 -4.20 -1.46
N VAL A 41 6.56 -2.93 -1.08
CA VAL A 41 7.60 -1.93 -1.39
C VAL A 41 8.13 -1.28 -0.11
N PHE A 42 9.36 -0.75 -0.18
CA PHE A 42 10.07 -0.15 0.96
C PHE A 42 10.43 -1.13 2.09
N GLU A 43 10.64 -2.41 1.75
CA GLU A 43 10.91 -3.44 2.75
C GLU A 43 12.24 -3.27 3.50
N GLN A 44 13.18 -2.46 2.99
CA GLN A 44 14.42 -2.18 3.71
C GLN A 44 14.18 -1.53 5.08
N SER A 45 13.04 -0.87 5.25
CA SER A 45 12.59 -0.25 6.50
C SER A 45 11.58 -1.09 7.28
N LYS A 46 11.25 -2.29 6.79
CA LYS A 46 10.31 -3.21 7.46
C LYS A 46 10.97 -3.76 8.73
N HIS A 47 10.23 -3.81 9.82
CA HIS A 47 10.69 -4.51 11.02
C HIS A 47 10.82 -6.02 10.77
N GLU A 48 11.78 -6.66 11.44
CA GLU A 48 12.06 -8.10 11.26
C GLU A 48 10.85 -8.99 11.60
N TRP A 49 10.02 -8.58 12.57
CA TRP A 49 8.84 -9.34 13.01
C TRP A 49 7.66 -9.33 12.02
N VAL A 50 7.69 -8.49 10.98
CA VAL A 50 6.63 -8.46 9.96
C VAL A 50 6.88 -9.58 8.96
N LEU A 51 6.01 -10.59 8.93
CA LEU A 51 6.06 -11.66 7.94
C LEU A 51 5.16 -11.30 6.76
N LEU A 52 5.69 -11.44 5.55
CA LEU A 52 4.99 -11.15 4.29
C LEU A 52 4.94 -12.44 3.47
N ASP A 53 3.86 -12.62 2.72
CA ASP A 53 3.67 -13.74 1.80
C ASP A 53 4.76 -13.76 0.71
N GLU A 54 5.46 -14.89 0.57
CA GLU A 54 6.54 -15.09 -0.41
C GLU A 54 6.08 -15.02 -1.87
N THR A 55 4.78 -15.15 -2.12
CA THR A 55 4.20 -15.05 -3.48
C THR A 55 4.08 -13.61 -3.97
N MET A 56 4.24 -12.62 -3.08
CA MET A 56 4.28 -11.21 -3.44
C MET A 56 5.59 -10.86 -4.15
N LYS A 57 5.56 -9.83 -4.99
CA LYS A 57 6.81 -9.20 -5.43
C LYS A 57 7.33 -8.31 -4.31
N HIS A 58 8.57 -8.55 -3.88
CA HIS A 58 9.20 -7.82 -2.77
C HIS A 58 10.23 -6.81 -3.29
N PHE A 59 10.14 -5.57 -2.82
CA PHE A 59 11.06 -4.50 -3.21
C PHE A 59 11.63 -3.76 -1.99
N PRO A 60 12.96 -3.64 -1.85
CA PRO A 60 13.57 -2.92 -0.74
C PRO A 60 13.27 -1.41 -0.78
N ARG A 61 13.05 -0.83 -1.97
CA ARG A 61 12.69 0.58 -2.22
C ARG A 61 11.59 0.66 -3.27
N LEU A 62 11.12 1.87 -3.59
CA LEU A 62 10.23 2.06 -4.73
C LEU A 62 10.93 1.54 -6.01
N PRO A 63 10.30 0.65 -6.79
CA PRO A 63 10.87 0.22 -8.07
C PRO A 63 10.94 1.37 -9.06
N ASP A 64 11.99 1.38 -9.88
CA ASP A 64 12.11 2.31 -10.99
C ASP A 64 10.96 2.06 -11.97
N SER A 65 10.38 3.13 -12.51
CA SER A 65 9.44 3.02 -13.62
C SER A 65 10.21 2.56 -14.86
N GLU A 66 9.97 1.32 -15.32
CA GLU A 66 10.35 0.91 -16.68
C GLU A 66 9.71 1.83 -17.74
#